data_AF-A0A7H0I3J9-F1
#
_entry.id   AF-A0A7H0I3J9-F1
#
_cell.length_a   1.000
_cell.length_b   1.000
_cell.length_c   1.000
_cell.angle_alpha   90.00
_cell.angle_beta   90.00
_cell.angle_gamma   90.00
#
_symmetry.space_group_name_H-M   'P 1'
#
loop_
_entity.id
_entity.type
_entity.pdbx_description
1 polymer ?
#
loop_
_entity_poly.entity_id
_entity_poly.type
_entity_poly.pdbx_seq_one_letter_code
_entity_poly.pdbx_strand_id
1 'polypeptide(L)'
;MEAARVRQRARAYEELTDIASRLQLLLRLEDRADAHVGSALHAVRFAVTMLWPRTPESPPPDCRHDSEYLHYLAGHWREAALEIGEFAVERPAALRLVGDPKPPA
;
A
#
# COMPACT_ATOMS: atom_id res chain seq x y z
N MET A 1 4.28 -30.90 -5.73
CA MET A 1 4.43 -29.46 -6.07
C MET A 1 3.55 -28.56 -5.22
N GLU A 2 2.28 -28.90 -4.99
CA GLU A 2 1.36 -28.06 -4.19
C GLU A 2 1.85 -27.81 -2.76
N ALA A 3 2.30 -28.84 -2.04
CA ALA A 3 2.85 -28.69 -0.69
C ALA A 3 4.05 -27.72 -0.61
N ALA A 4 4.87 -27.64 -1.66
CA ALA A 4 5.99 -26.70 -1.71
C ALA A 4 5.50 -25.26 -1.92
N ARG A 5 4.48 -25.05 -2.76
CA ARG A 5 3.85 -23.73 -2.98
C ARG A 5 3.17 -23.22 -1.71
N VAL A 6 2.45 -24.09 -1.00
CA VAL A 6 1.82 -23.76 0.28
C VAL A 6 2.87 -23.34 1.32
N ARG A 7 3.95 -24.10 1.46
CA ARG A 7 5.06 -23.74 2.36
C ARG A 7 5.72 -22.42 1.98
N GLN A 8 5.97 -22.20 0.69
CA GLN A 8 6.58 -20.94 0.23
C GLN A 8 5.67 -19.74 0.50
N ARG A 9 4.35 -19.89 0.32
CA ARG A 9 3.37 -18.85 0.64
C ARG A 9 3.33 -18.55 2.14
N ALA A 10 3.33 -19.58 2.99
CA ALA A 10 3.36 -19.42 4.44
C ALA A 10 4.62 -18.67 4.90
N ARG A 11 5.79 -19.03 4.37
CA ARG A 11 7.05 -18.34 4.64
C ARG A 11 7.00 -16.87 4.24
N ALA A 12 6.50 -16.56 3.04
CA ALA A 12 6.37 -15.17 2.58
C ALA A 12 5.42 -14.36 3.48
N TYR A 13 4.32 -14.97 3.94
CA TYR A 13 3.39 -14.34 4.87
C TYR A 13 4.06 -14.00 6.22
N GLU A 14 4.83 -14.93 6.79
CA GLU A 14 5.58 -14.70 8.03
C GLU A 14 6.62 -13.59 7.87
N GLU A 15 7.43 -13.63 6.80
CA GLU A 15 8.45 -12.62 6.51
C GLU A 15 7.85 -11.21 6.37
N LEU A 16 6.72 -11.08 5.66
CA LEU A 16 6.04 -9.79 5.51
C LEU A 16 5.42 -9.30 6.82
N THR A 17 4.93 -10.20 7.66
CA THR A 17 4.37 -9.86 8.98
C THR A 17 5.45 -9.33 9.93
N ASP A 18 6.65 -9.92 9.91
CA ASP A 18 7.81 -9.41 10.65
C ASP A 18 8.23 -8.02 10.15
N ILE A 19 8.33 -7.83 8.82
CA ILE A 19 8.65 -6.53 8.23
C ILE A 19 7.62 -5.47 8.64
N ALA A 20 6.32 -5.78 8.60
CA ALA A 20 5.28 -4.85 9.03
C ALA A 20 5.45 -4.44 10.50
N SER A 21 5.83 -5.39 11.37
CA SER A 21 6.08 -5.12 12.78
C SER A 21 7.28 -4.20 12.99
N ARG A 22 8.35 -4.38 12.20
CA ARG A 22 9.55 -3.54 12.23
C ARG A 22 9.27 -2.12 11.71
N LEU A 23 8.53 -1.98 10.62
CA LEU A 23 8.11 -0.67 10.09
C LEU A 23 7.20 0.07 11.07
N GLN A 24 6.29 -0.65 11.74
CA GLN A 24 5.44 -0.09 12.78
C GLN A 24 6.23 0.40 13.99
N LEU A 25 7.32 -0.30 14.36
CA LEU A 25 8.23 0.15 15.41
C LEU A 25 8.97 1.42 14.97
N LEU A 26 9.50 1.48 13.75
CA LEU A 26 10.18 2.68 13.21
C LEU A 26 9.27 3.91 13.28
N LEU A 27 8.02 3.80 12.82
CA LEU A 27 7.03 4.89 12.93
C LEU A 27 6.76 5.37 14.35
N ARG A 28 6.91 4.50 15.36
CA ARG A 28 6.72 4.89 16.77
C ARG A 28 7.96 5.58 17.37
N LEU A 29 9.12 5.35 16.77
CA LEU A 29 10.39 5.93 17.21
C LEU A 29 10.68 7.28 16.53
N GLU A 30 10.01 7.57 15.41
CA GLU A 30 10.15 8.84 14.71
C GLU A 30 9.37 9.96 15.39
N ASP A 31 10.06 11.09 15.64
CA ASP A 31 9.49 12.29 16.26
C ASP A 31 8.60 13.10 15.28
N ARG A 32 8.67 12.78 13.99
CA ARG A 32 7.79 13.30 12.93
C ARG A 32 7.38 12.14 12.03
N ALA A 33 6.13 12.15 11.55
CA ALA A 33 5.64 11.13 10.64
C ALA A 33 6.48 11.11 9.34
N ASP A 34 7.35 10.11 9.16
CA ASP A 34 7.99 9.86 7.88
C ASP A 34 6.95 9.24 6.92
N ALA A 35 6.58 10.01 5.90
CA ALA A 35 5.61 9.59 4.89
C ALA A 35 6.06 8.34 4.13
N HIS A 36 7.37 8.13 3.95
CA HIS A 36 7.91 6.95 3.29
C HIS A 36 7.76 5.70 4.15
N VAL A 37 8.08 5.78 5.45
CA VAL A 37 7.92 4.64 6.37
C VAL A 37 6.45 4.29 6.55
N GLY A 38 5.58 5.30 6.67
CA GLY A 38 4.12 5.14 6.66
C GLY A 38 3.63 4.41 5.41
N SER A 39 4.02 4.89 4.23
CA SER A 39 3.61 4.29 2.96
C SER A 39 4.11 2.85 2.81
N ALA A 40 5.37 2.58 3.17
CA ALA A 40 5.93 1.23 3.16
C ALA A 40 5.18 0.29 4.11
N LEU A 41 4.84 0.74 5.32
CA LEU A 41 4.05 -0.06 6.26
C LEU A 41 2.69 -0.45 5.67
N HIS A 42 1.99 0.50 5.04
CA HIS A 42 0.69 0.23 4.42
C HIS A 42 0.81 -0.73 3.24
N ALA A 43 1.84 -0.60 2.40
CA ALA A 43 2.11 -1.53 1.30
C ALA A 43 2.38 -2.96 1.80
N VAL A 44 3.18 -3.12 2.85
CA VAL A 44 3.49 -4.44 3.42
C VAL A 44 2.25 -5.05 4.08
N ARG A 45 1.48 -4.28 4.83
CA ARG A 45 0.21 -4.74 5.41
C ARG A 45 -0.78 -5.20 4.33
N PHE A 46 -0.85 -4.46 3.22
CA PHE A 46 -1.63 -4.85 2.07
C PHE A 46 -1.18 -6.22 1.52
N ALA A 47 0.12 -6.43 1.32
CA ALA A 47 0.67 -7.71 0.87
C ALA A 47 0.38 -8.86 1.84
N VAL A 48 0.48 -8.64 3.16
CA VAL A 48 0.10 -9.63 4.19
C VAL A 48 -1.37 -10.02 4.06
N THR A 49 -2.27 -9.04 3.91
CA THR A 49 -3.69 -9.30 3.70
C THR A 49 -3.93 -10.12 2.44
N MET A 50 -3.28 -9.80 1.32
CA MET A 50 -3.42 -10.55 0.06
C MET A 50 -2.91 -12.00 0.16
N LEU A 51 -1.97 -12.26 1.06
CA LEU A 51 -1.37 -13.57 1.30
C LEU A 51 -2.01 -14.32 2.47
N TRP A 52 -3.15 -13.84 2.99
CA TRP A 52 -3.79 -14.44 4.17
C TRP A 52 -3.90 -15.96 4.04
N PRO A 53 -3.38 -16.72 5.01
CA PRO A 53 -3.33 -18.16 4.90
C PRO A 53 -4.74 -18.74 4.88
N ARG A 54 -5.09 -19.45 3.79
CA ARG A 54 -6.34 -20.22 3.67
C ARG A 54 -6.22 -21.63 4.29
N THR A 55 -5.46 -21.77 5.37
CA THR A 55 -5.37 -23.03 6.13
C THR A 55 -6.57 -23.17 7.05
N PRO A 56 -7.02 -24.39 7.38
CA PRO A 56 -8.17 -24.62 8.25
C PRO A 56 -8.07 -23.97 9.64
N GLU A 57 -6.84 -23.74 10.12
CA GLU A 57 -6.58 -23.18 11.45
C GLU A 57 -6.49 -21.65 11.47
N SER A 58 -6.51 -21.00 10.30
CA SER A 58 -6.52 -19.54 10.23
C SER A 58 -7.92 -19.01 10.52
N PRO A 59 -8.08 -17.99 11.38
CA PRO A 59 -9.36 -17.32 11.49
C PRO A 59 -9.78 -16.76 10.12
N PRO A 60 -11.08 -16.84 9.77
CA PRO A 60 -11.56 -16.24 8.54
C PRO A 60 -11.30 -14.73 8.58
N PRO A 61 -10.92 -14.10 7.47
CA PRO A 61 -10.77 -12.66 7.42
C PRO A 61 -12.11 -11.99 7.71
N ASP A 62 -12.09 -10.88 8.44
CA ASP A 62 -13.28 -10.07 8.77
C ASP A 62 -13.91 -9.36 7.54
N CYS A 63 -13.29 -9.52 6.37
CA CYS A 63 -13.70 -8.92 5.12
C CYS A 63 -13.83 -9.97 4.01
N ARG A 64 -14.55 -9.60 2.95
CA ARG A 64 -14.64 -10.38 1.71
C ARG A 64 -13.22 -10.72 1.22
N HIS A 65 -12.98 -11.97 0.85
CA HIS A 65 -11.62 -12.44 0.54
C HIS A 65 -11.56 -13.49 -0.59
N ASP A 66 -12.58 -13.47 -1.45
CA ASP A 66 -12.58 -14.23 -2.70
C ASP A 66 -11.59 -13.65 -3.72
N SER A 67 -11.23 -14.47 -4.70
CA SER A 67 -10.20 -14.11 -5.67
C SER A 67 -10.57 -12.87 -6.50
N GLU A 68 -11.85 -12.67 -6.84
CA GLU A 68 -12.29 -11.50 -7.62
C GLU A 68 -12.06 -10.22 -6.83
N TYR A 69 -12.48 -10.21 -5.56
CA TYR A 69 -12.27 -9.07 -4.67
C TYR A 69 -10.78 -8.74 -4.46
N LEU A 70 -9.93 -9.76 -4.30
CA LEU A 70 -8.48 -9.56 -4.18
C LEU A 70 -7.86 -8.93 -5.44
N HIS A 71 -8.27 -9.35 -6.64
CA HIS A 71 -7.79 -8.73 -7.89
C HIS A 71 -8.27 -7.29 -8.03
N TYR A 72 -9.55 -7.03 -7.72
CA TYR A 72 -10.10 -5.69 -7.70
C TYR A 72 -9.29 -4.76 -6.76
N LEU A 73 -9.02 -5.22 -5.54
CA LEU A 73 -8.29 -4.45 -4.54
C LEU A 73 -6.84 -4.18 -4.94
N ALA A 74 -6.15 -5.17 -5.53
CA ALA A 74 -4.80 -4.99 -6.05
C ALA A 74 -4.73 -3.97 -7.20
N GLY A 75 -5.75 -3.92 -8.05
CA GLY A 75 -5.87 -2.91 -9.11
C GLY A 75 -5.98 -1.49 -8.55
N HIS A 76 -6.90 -1.29 -7.59
CA HIS A 76 -7.10 0.02 -6.95
C HIS A 76 -5.86 0.48 -6.19
N TRP A 77 -5.21 -0.44 -5.47
CA TRP A 77 -3.97 -0.10 -4.76
C TRP A 77 -2.86 0.33 -5.72
N ARG A 78 -2.68 -0.38 -6.84
CA ARG A 78 -1.71 -0.01 -7.88
C ARG A 78 -2.03 1.36 -8.47
N GLU A 79 -3.29 1.62 -8.79
CA GLU A 79 -3.72 2.89 -9.37
C GLU A 79 -3.54 4.04 -8.39
N ALA A 80 -3.84 3.84 -7.11
CA ALA A 80 -3.56 4.80 -6.05
C ALA A 80 -2.05 5.05 -5.89
N ALA A 81 -1.23 3.99 -5.84
CA ALA A 81 0.21 4.10 -5.66
C ALA A 81 0.93 4.77 -6.84
N LEU A 82 0.36 4.69 -8.05
CA LEU A 82 0.88 5.29 -9.26
C LEU A 82 0.16 6.59 -9.65
N GLU A 83 -0.79 7.06 -8.84
CA GLU A 83 -1.62 8.24 -9.11
C GLU A 83 -2.27 8.19 -10.51
N ILE A 84 -2.90 7.06 -10.85
CA ILE A 84 -3.55 6.81 -12.13
C ILE A 84 -5.07 6.94 -11.97
N GLY A 85 -5.74 7.42 -13.02
CA GLY A 85 -7.21 7.42 -13.09
C GLY A 85 -7.82 8.35 -12.06
N GLU A 86 -8.70 7.81 -11.21
CA GLU A 86 -9.37 8.58 -10.15
C GLU A 86 -8.42 9.05 -9.04
N PHE A 87 -7.23 8.45 -8.93
CA PHE A 87 -6.21 8.81 -7.94
C PHE A 87 -5.17 9.81 -8.47
N ALA A 88 -5.28 10.21 -9.74
CA ALA A 88 -4.39 11.22 -10.29
C ALA A 88 -4.58 12.54 -9.54
N VAL A 89 -3.49 13.09 -9.00
CA VAL A 89 -3.54 14.44 -8.42
C VAL A 89 -3.99 15.40 -9.51
N GLU A 90 -5.13 16.06 -9.29
CA GLU A 90 -5.56 17.18 -10.13
C GLU A 90 -4.45 18.23 -10.11
N ARG A 91 -3.60 18.23 -11.13
CA ARG A 91 -2.64 19.32 -11.31
C ARG A 91 -3.49 20.57 -11.55
N PRO A 92 -3.30 21.64 -10.77
CA PRO A 92 -3.97 22.91 -11.06
C PRO A 92 -3.70 23.21 -12.53
N ALA A 93 -4.76 23.30 -13.33
CA ALA A 93 -4.64 23.63 -14.75
C ALA A 93 -3.72 24.84 -14.86
N ALA A 94 -2.53 24.61 -15.40
CA ALA A 94 -1.33 25.46 -15.27
C ALA A 94 -1.69 26.89 -14.84
N LEU A 95 -1.60 27.19 -13.54
CA LEU A 95 -1.79 28.55 -13.04
C LEU A 95 -0.69 29.40 -13.69
N ARG A 96 -1.04 30.06 -14.80
CA ARG A 96 -0.15 30.97 -15.50
C ARG A 96 -0.03 32.19 -14.60
N LEU A 97 1.14 32.39 -14.01
CA LEU A 97 1.48 33.65 -13.36
C LEU A 97 1.37 34.77 -14.40
N VAL A 98 0.28 35.54 -14.34
CA VAL A 98 0.13 36.78 -15.09
C VAL A 98 0.84 37.85 -14.26
N GLY A 99 2.11 38.10 -14.59
CA GLY A 99 2.82 39.27 -14.08
C GLY A 99 2.26 40.54 -14.73
N ASP A 100 1.99 41.55 -13.92
CA ASP A 100 1.62 42.89 -14.39
C ASP A 100 2.82 43.48 -15.17
N PRO A 101 2.68 43.86 -16.46
CA PRO A 101 3.79 44.33 -17.27
C PRO A 101 4.34 45.71 -16.87
N LYS A 102 3.96 46.26 -15.70
CA LYS A 102 4.48 47.55 -15.27
C LYS A 102 5.97 47.43 -14.89
N PRO A 103 6.87 48.15 -15.58
CA PRO A 103 8.27 48.19 -15.16
C PRO A 103 8.35 48.83 -13.76
N PRO A 104 9.28 48.37 -12.89
CA PRO A 104 9.57 49.09 -11.66
C PRO A 104 10.00 50.53 -12.00
N ALA A 105 9.43 51.48 -11.24
CA ALA A 105 9.70 52.91 -11.35
C ALA A 105 11.13 53.27 -10.91
#